data_AF-A0A6I2MBH3-F1
#
_entry.id   AF-A0A6I2MBH3-F1
#
_cell.length_a   1.000
_cell.length_b   1.000
_cell.length_c   1.000
_cell.angle_alpha   90.00
_cell.angle_beta   90.00
_cell.angle_gamma   90.00
#
_symmetry.space_group_name_H-M   'P 1'
#
loop_
_entity.id
_entity.type
_entity.pdbx_description
1 polymer ?
#
loop_
_entity_poly.entity_id
_entity_poly.type
_entity_poly.pdbx_seq_one_letter_code
_entity_poly.pdbx_strand_id
1 'polypeptide(L)'
;MVEFNWTEESVISKIKDIYGTEKIRNIGNISKEEKNLYRAGLRIFGTWEDAVKTAGFNHEDFLKRKKWTEYRVSNEIKRIYGSGEIFEIKNLQKKYPGLYNAGRRIYGSWDEAISAAGYNPDHYNKFTKWSKEVMISELKRTYEEHEDLSTTFLAEINKTSIPVMAKKLFGSYQNALTAAGFNPNEIQRKKSIWSEQEIKEKLLEAYEREGTLSQKVFRAKYKKLVGISHRKYNGWFNMLKHFGLSTDEVKTQWRDDEQILEEILLLKNSGTILSHAHVPNSIYLAASRRFGSWDEALESAGLSPDDERINISWTKRKMIARIQGYSEQGYNISQSSIFSIDSALASSYIMYYRKWDGLLKDAGVFTLTNTNDMDKTKMGYHFQKIMREILEAIGLNFKYETYRGQYRPDFSLNESTVMDAKLSSWTALSDGTLRKYNEICDKLIIFYLRGNEIKGNDFVTFIPVEDFFDALKSRERTDLIECVENLKEKLSELESGAS
;
A
#
# COMPACT_ATOMS: atom_id res chain seq x y z
N MET A 1 -13.75 70.28 2.82
CA MET A 1 -14.37 69.17 3.59
C MET A 1 -15.72 68.93 2.95
N VAL A 2 -15.91 67.80 2.29
CA VAL A 2 -17.18 67.47 1.62
C VAL A 2 -18.12 66.91 2.70
N GLU A 3 -19.16 67.65 3.07
CA GLU A 3 -20.24 67.11 3.91
C GLU A 3 -21.00 66.07 3.10
N PHE A 4 -20.78 64.79 3.42
CA PHE A 4 -21.60 63.71 2.87
C PHE A 4 -23.03 63.91 3.38
N ASN A 5 -23.95 64.23 2.47
CA ASN A 5 -25.37 64.37 2.79
C ASN A 5 -25.95 62.97 2.98
N TRP A 6 -26.06 62.52 4.23
CA TRP A 6 -26.60 61.20 4.56
C TRP A 6 -28.12 61.16 4.34
N THR A 7 -28.56 60.27 3.45
CA THR A 7 -29.97 59.84 3.28
C THR A 7 -30.24 58.51 3.99
N GLU A 8 -31.52 58.14 4.12
CA GLU A 8 -31.95 56.87 4.70
C GLU A 8 -31.28 55.67 4.01
N GLU A 9 -31.29 55.66 2.66
CA GLU A 9 -30.71 54.58 1.85
C GLU A 9 -29.19 54.52 1.99
N SER A 10 -28.52 55.67 2.05
CA SER A 10 -27.06 55.72 2.18
C SER A 10 -26.58 55.19 3.53
N VAL A 11 -27.34 55.44 4.62
CA VAL A 11 -27.04 54.90 5.95
C VAL A 11 -27.27 53.39 5.96
N ILE A 12 -28.40 52.91 5.42
CA ILE A 12 -28.68 51.47 5.33
C ILE A 12 -27.62 50.74 4.50
N SER A 13 -27.26 51.27 3.33
CA SER A 13 -26.24 50.69 2.46
C SER A 13 -24.90 50.60 3.18
N LYS A 14 -24.50 51.69 3.87
CA LYS A 14 -23.24 51.70 4.59
C LYS A 14 -23.24 50.74 5.78
N ILE A 15 -24.35 50.60 6.50
CA ILE A 15 -24.52 49.60 7.57
C ILE A 15 -24.35 48.18 7.01
N LYS A 16 -24.88 47.88 5.82
CA LYS A 16 -24.71 46.58 5.15
C LYS A 16 -23.26 46.32 4.73
N ASP A 17 -22.58 47.31 4.15
CA ASP A 17 -21.19 47.17 3.68
C ASP A 17 -20.19 46.86 4.80
N ILE A 18 -20.40 47.48 5.97
CA ILE A 18 -19.50 47.33 7.10
C ILE A 18 -19.85 46.11 7.96
N TYR A 19 -21.00 45.48 7.70
CA TYR A 19 -21.49 44.31 8.43
C TYR A 19 -20.60 43.08 8.20
N GLY A 20 -20.20 42.40 9.27
CA GLY A 20 -19.35 41.20 9.22
C GLY A 20 -17.85 41.46 9.08
N THR A 21 -17.41 42.72 8.96
CA THR A 21 -15.98 43.08 8.95
C THR A 21 -15.42 43.19 10.37
N GLU A 22 -14.12 42.89 10.56
CA GLU A 22 -13.47 42.97 11.89
C GLU A 22 -13.53 44.36 12.54
N LYS A 23 -13.77 45.42 11.74
CA LYS A 23 -13.88 46.79 12.22
C LYS A 23 -15.06 47.02 13.18
N ILE A 24 -16.12 46.21 13.09
CA ILE A 24 -17.34 46.44 13.87
C ILE A 24 -17.75 45.17 14.61
N ARG A 25 -17.20 45.00 15.83
CA ARG A 25 -17.60 43.93 16.76
C ARG A 25 -18.65 44.35 17.80
N ASN A 26 -18.86 45.66 18.01
CA ASN A 26 -19.87 46.18 18.94
C ASN A 26 -20.15 47.67 18.68
N ILE A 27 -21.27 48.17 19.22
CA ILE A 27 -21.74 49.56 19.08
C ILE A 27 -20.73 50.61 19.58
N GLY A 28 -19.92 50.24 20.59
CA GLY A 28 -18.88 51.12 21.15
C GLY A 28 -17.76 51.41 20.15
N ASN A 29 -17.44 50.48 19.26
CA ASN A 29 -16.45 50.69 18.20
C ASN A 29 -17.01 51.57 17.09
N ILE A 30 -18.27 51.39 16.69
CA ILE A 30 -18.94 52.22 15.66
C ILE A 30 -18.95 53.69 16.05
N SER A 31 -19.30 54.01 17.31
CA SER A 31 -19.36 55.40 17.79
C SER A 31 -18.02 56.13 17.76
N LYS A 32 -16.90 55.39 17.71
CA LYS A 32 -15.53 55.92 17.73
C LYS A 32 -14.88 55.92 16.35
N GLU A 33 -15.00 54.82 15.61
CA GLU A 33 -14.33 54.61 14.32
C GLU A 33 -15.14 55.15 13.14
N GLU A 34 -16.47 55.10 13.22
CA GLU A 34 -17.41 55.52 12.15
C GLU A 34 -18.42 56.55 12.69
N LYS A 35 -17.89 57.57 13.37
CA LYS A 35 -18.66 58.59 14.11
C LYS A 35 -19.69 59.34 13.26
N ASN A 36 -19.39 59.58 11.98
CA ASN A 36 -20.28 60.30 11.07
C ASN A 36 -21.49 59.44 10.69
N LEU A 37 -21.28 58.16 10.40
CA LEU A 37 -22.35 57.20 10.15
C LEU A 37 -23.22 57.02 11.41
N TYR A 38 -22.60 56.89 12.58
CA TYR A 38 -23.33 56.77 13.85
C TYR A 38 -24.26 57.96 14.09
N ARG A 39 -23.75 59.19 13.91
CA ARG A 39 -24.54 60.43 14.04
C ARG A 39 -25.64 60.54 12.99
N ALA A 40 -25.38 60.12 11.75
CA ALA A 40 -26.39 60.10 10.70
C ALA A 40 -27.51 59.11 11.02
N GLY A 41 -27.17 57.90 11.50
CA GLY A 41 -28.14 56.89 11.94
C GLY A 41 -29.03 57.39 13.08
N LEU A 42 -28.44 58.03 14.10
CA LEU A 42 -29.22 58.64 15.18
C LEU A 42 -30.13 59.77 14.69
N ARG A 43 -29.66 60.61 13.76
CA ARG A 43 -30.44 61.74 13.25
C ARG A 43 -31.63 61.30 12.40
N ILE A 44 -31.45 60.27 11.56
CA ILE A 44 -32.45 59.85 10.57
C ILE A 44 -33.44 58.85 11.17
N PHE A 45 -32.96 57.88 11.95
CA PHE A 45 -33.79 56.79 12.49
C PHE A 45 -34.11 56.95 13.99
N GLY A 46 -33.65 58.03 14.62
CA GLY A 46 -33.83 58.31 16.05
C GLY A 46 -32.88 57.52 16.94
N THR A 47 -32.78 56.20 16.73
CA THR A 47 -31.84 55.33 17.45
C THR A 47 -30.96 54.52 16.50
N TRP A 48 -29.78 54.13 16.98
CA TRP A 48 -28.90 53.24 16.21
C TRP A 48 -29.49 51.83 16.08
N GLU A 49 -30.28 51.41 17.07
CA GLU A 49 -31.01 50.14 17.04
C GLU A 49 -31.99 50.09 15.87
N ASP A 50 -32.75 51.16 15.66
CA ASP A 50 -33.72 51.24 14.57
C ASP A 50 -33.03 51.30 13.20
N ALA A 51 -31.92 52.05 13.07
CA ALA A 51 -31.12 52.06 11.85
C ALA A 51 -30.61 50.65 11.45
N VAL A 52 -30.15 49.86 12.43
CA VAL A 52 -29.65 48.49 12.22
C VAL A 52 -30.79 47.51 11.91
N LYS A 53 -31.94 47.63 12.59
CA LYS A 53 -33.13 46.83 12.30
C LYS A 53 -33.68 47.09 10.90
N THR A 54 -33.78 48.36 10.50
CA THR A 54 -34.23 48.74 9.15
C THR A 54 -33.25 48.26 8.07
N ALA A 55 -31.95 48.19 8.38
CA ALA A 55 -30.96 47.57 7.50
C ALA A 55 -31.06 46.03 7.41
N GLY A 56 -31.93 45.39 8.20
CA GLY A 56 -32.19 43.95 8.18
C GLY A 56 -31.34 43.15 9.17
N PHE A 57 -30.70 43.80 10.15
CA PHE A 57 -29.82 43.15 11.11
C PHE A 57 -30.36 43.19 12.54
N ASN A 58 -29.96 42.23 13.37
CA ASN A 58 -30.37 42.18 14.77
C ASN A 58 -29.44 43.04 15.65
N HIS A 59 -29.98 44.08 16.27
CA HIS A 59 -29.23 44.98 17.15
C HIS A 59 -28.56 44.26 18.33
N GLU A 60 -29.10 43.11 18.79
CA GLU A 60 -28.50 42.35 19.91
C GLU A 60 -27.09 41.81 19.61
N ASP A 61 -26.72 41.67 18.32
CA ASP A 61 -25.39 41.23 17.91
C ASP A 61 -24.29 42.25 18.27
N PHE A 62 -24.66 43.51 18.57
CA PHE A 62 -23.74 44.63 18.74
C PHE A 62 -23.53 45.07 20.20
N LEU A 63 -24.17 44.41 21.16
CA LEU A 63 -24.01 44.74 22.58
C LEU A 63 -22.72 44.14 23.15
N LYS A 64 -21.81 45.01 23.62
CA LYS A 64 -20.53 44.62 24.28
C LYS A 64 -20.73 43.67 25.47
N ARG A 65 -21.88 43.78 26.14
CA ARG A 65 -22.40 42.79 27.07
C ARG A 65 -23.73 42.30 26.55
N LYS A 66 -23.66 41.12 25.95
CA LYS A 66 -24.76 40.27 25.53
C LYS A 66 -25.80 40.11 26.67
N LYS A 67 -26.86 40.94 26.69
CA LYS A 67 -27.93 40.91 27.72
C LYS A 67 -28.76 39.65 27.50
N TRP A 68 -29.13 38.96 28.58
CA TRP A 68 -30.06 37.83 28.51
C TRP A 68 -31.49 38.34 28.47
N THR A 69 -32.14 38.17 27.32
CA THR A 69 -33.57 38.39 27.06
C THR A 69 -34.30 37.05 26.97
N GLU A 70 -35.64 37.05 27.08
CA GLU A 70 -36.47 35.84 26.89
C GLU A 70 -36.15 35.14 25.57
N TYR A 71 -36.21 35.89 24.46
CA TYR A 71 -35.90 35.40 23.12
C TYR A 71 -34.55 34.68 23.07
N ARG A 72 -33.51 35.31 23.63
CA ARG A 72 -32.16 34.81 23.57
C ARG A 72 -31.95 33.57 24.44
N VAL A 73 -32.53 33.54 25.63
CA VAL A 73 -32.51 32.33 26.47
C VAL A 73 -33.20 31.19 25.74
N SER A 74 -34.38 31.42 25.18
CA SER A 74 -35.14 30.42 24.41
C SER A 74 -34.36 29.91 23.18
N ASN A 75 -33.72 30.81 22.41
CA ASN A 75 -32.91 30.43 21.25
C ASN A 75 -31.63 29.66 21.64
N GLU A 76 -30.97 30.04 22.72
CA GLU A 76 -29.77 29.33 23.17
C GLU A 76 -30.12 27.95 23.73
N ILE A 77 -31.27 27.81 24.40
CA ILE A 77 -31.83 26.52 24.79
C ILE A 77 -32.12 25.69 23.52
N LYS A 78 -32.79 26.24 22.50
CA LYS A 78 -32.99 25.55 21.21
C LYS A 78 -31.70 25.12 20.54
N ARG A 79 -30.66 25.97 20.59
CA ARG A 79 -29.33 25.65 20.05
C ARG A 79 -28.67 24.48 20.79
N ILE A 80 -28.81 24.43 22.12
CA ILE A 80 -28.20 23.40 22.97
C ILE A 80 -28.96 22.07 22.87
N TYR A 81 -30.30 22.10 22.86
CA TYR A 81 -31.14 20.90 22.87
C TYR A 81 -31.55 20.42 21.47
N GLY A 82 -31.42 21.25 20.44
CA GLY A 82 -31.71 20.90 19.04
C GLY A 82 -30.75 19.87 18.43
N SER A 83 -29.59 19.62 19.04
CA SER A 83 -28.64 18.57 18.64
C SER A 83 -29.01 17.17 19.18
N GLY A 84 -30.04 17.06 20.01
CA GLY A 84 -30.44 15.80 20.68
C GLY A 84 -29.56 15.41 21.88
N GLU A 85 -28.66 16.28 22.32
CA GLU A 85 -27.78 16.02 23.46
C GLU A 85 -28.52 16.22 24.79
N ILE A 86 -28.54 15.19 25.64
CA ILE A 86 -29.18 15.23 26.97
C ILE A 86 -28.14 15.71 27.99
N PHE A 87 -28.40 16.85 28.64
CA PHE A 87 -27.50 17.42 29.64
C PHE A 87 -27.95 17.08 31.07
N GLU A 88 -27.02 16.60 31.88
CA GLU A 88 -27.20 16.66 33.34
C GLU A 88 -27.18 18.14 33.80
N ILE A 89 -28.16 18.55 34.61
CA ILE A 89 -28.30 19.92 35.12
C ILE A 89 -26.99 20.45 35.72
N LYS A 90 -26.28 19.61 36.49
CA LYS A 90 -24.99 19.97 37.11
C LYS A 90 -23.92 20.31 36.07
N ASN A 91 -23.85 19.56 34.99
CA ASN A 91 -22.90 19.79 33.90
C ASN A 91 -23.29 21.01 33.06
N LEU A 92 -24.59 21.22 32.84
CA LEU A 92 -25.11 22.40 32.15
C LEU A 92 -24.84 23.68 32.96
N GLN A 93 -25.06 23.65 34.28
CA GLN A 93 -24.77 24.77 35.17
C GLN A 93 -23.26 25.10 35.19
N LYS A 94 -22.38 24.09 35.13
CA LYS A 94 -20.93 24.28 35.08
C LYS A 94 -20.46 24.85 33.73
N LYS A 95 -21.01 24.34 32.62
CA LYS A 95 -20.61 24.70 31.25
C LYS A 95 -21.22 26.02 30.77
N TYR A 96 -22.45 26.32 31.19
CA TYR A 96 -23.22 27.50 30.79
C TYR A 96 -23.86 28.24 31.98
N PRO A 97 -23.06 28.70 32.97
CA PRO A 97 -23.60 29.29 34.20
C PRO A 97 -24.42 30.56 33.95
N GLY A 98 -24.01 31.38 32.97
CA GLY A 98 -24.72 32.61 32.61
C GLY A 98 -26.11 32.34 32.02
N LEU A 99 -26.23 31.35 31.13
CA LEU A 99 -27.50 30.95 30.54
C LEU A 99 -28.43 30.34 31.60
N TYR A 100 -27.90 29.43 32.43
CA TYR A 100 -28.68 28.77 33.48
C TYR A 100 -29.28 29.78 34.47
N ASN A 101 -28.46 30.71 34.98
CA ASN A 101 -28.92 31.75 35.90
C ASN A 101 -29.89 32.73 35.23
N ALA A 102 -29.68 33.04 33.95
CA ALA A 102 -30.60 33.88 33.20
C ALA A 102 -31.96 33.21 32.96
N GLY A 103 -31.98 31.93 32.60
CA GLY A 103 -33.21 31.17 32.41
C GLY A 103 -34.04 31.11 33.68
N ARG A 104 -33.41 30.80 34.82
CA ARG A 104 -34.09 30.84 36.13
C ARG A 104 -34.63 32.21 36.49
N ARG A 105 -33.84 33.26 36.26
CA ARG A 105 -34.25 34.64 36.60
C ARG A 105 -35.43 35.13 35.76
N ILE A 106 -35.47 34.73 34.48
CA ILE A 106 -36.48 35.22 33.51
C ILE A 106 -37.76 34.38 33.57
N TYR A 107 -37.62 33.05 33.60
CA TYR A 107 -38.76 32.13 33.52
C TYR A 107 -39.19 31.56 34.88
N GLY A 108 -38.50 31.89 35.97
CA GLY A 108 -38.77 31.38 37.33
C GLY A 108 -37.94 30.13 37.66
N SER A 109 -37.93 29.16 36.75
CA SER A 109 -37.13 27.94 36.85
C SER A 109 -36.44 27.58 35.52
N TRP A 110 -35.48 26.66 35.58
CA TRP A 110 -34.85 26.15 34.35
C TRP A 110 -35.82 25.30 33.52
N ASP A 111 -36.75 24.62 34.19
CA ASP A 111 -37.74 23.74 33.58
C ASP A 111 -38.77 24.57 32.81
N GLU A 112 -39.22 25.70 33.37
CA GLU A 112 -40.05 26.67 32.65
C GLU A 112 -39.33 27.29 31.46
N ALA A 113 -38.02 27.55 31.58
CA ALA A 113 -37.22 28.04 30.46
C ALA A 113 -37.12 27.02 29.30
N ILE A 114 -36.99 25.73 29.61
CA ILE A 114 -36.99 24.63 28.63
C ILE A 114 -38.37 24.49 27.97
N SER A 115 -39.45 24.53 28.77
CA SER A 115 -40.84 24.51 28.27
C SER A 115 -41.12 25.68 27.34
N ALA A 116 -40.71 26.90 27.70
CA ALA A 116 -40.85 28.10 26.88
C ALA A 116 -40.05 28.03 25.57
N ALA A 117 -39.01 27.18 25.52
CA ALA A 117 -38.25 26.88 24.31
C ALA A 117 -38.87 25.75 23.45
N GLY A 118 -39.97 25.15 23.89
CA GLY A 118 -40.70 24.10 23.16
C GLY A 118 -40.20 22.68 23.44
N TYR A 119 -39.43 22.46 24.50
CA TYR A 119 -38.93 21.15 24.90
C TYR A 119 -39.63 20.66 26.16
N ASN A 120 -39.81 19.34 26.31
CA ASN A 120 -40.37 18.76 27.51
C ASN A 120 -39.31 18.65 28.63
N PRO A 121 -39.43 19.38 29.76
CA PRO A 121 -38.44 19.34 30.85
C PRO A 121 -38.22 17.94 31.43
N ASP A 122 -39.27 17.10 31.48
CA ASP A 122 -39.18 15.74 32.01
C ASP A 122 -38.28 14.82 31.17
N HIS A 123 -38.15 15.11 29.86
CA HIS A 123 -37.24 14.39 28.97
C HIS A 123 -35.76 14.77 29.21
N TYR A 124 -35.50 15.98 29.72
CA TYR A 124 -34.16 16.57 29.80
C TYR A 124 -33.62 16.76 31.23
N ASN A 125 -34.46 16.68 32.28
CA ASN A 125 -34.05 16.77 33.69
C ASN A 125 -34.06 15.39 34.39
N LYS A 126 -32.90 14.74 34.45
CA LYS A 126 -32.83 13.31 34.83
C LYS A 126 -32.81 12.93 36.33
N PHE A 127 -33.13 13.78 37.31
CA PHE A 127 -32.87 13.41 38.72
C PHE A 127 -33.95 13.59 39.79
N THR A 128 -35.21 13.95 39.47
CA THR A 128 -36.21 14.23 40.53
C THR A 128 -37.47 13.36 40.57
N LYS A 129 -37.72 12.40 39.66
CA LYS A 129 -38.99 11.62 39.68
C LYS A 129 -38.89 10.10 39.46
N TRP A 130 -37.76 9.47 39.76
CA TRP A 130 -37.72 8.00 39.77
C TRP A 130 -38.28 7.46 41.11
N SER A 131 -39.52 6.95 41.09
CA SER A 131 -40.08 6.11 42.16
C SER A 131 -40.06 4.63 41.76
N LYS A 132 -40.31 3.73 42.71
CA LYS A 132 -40.40 2.28 42.42
C LYS A 132 -41.52 1.99 41.42
N GLU A 133 -42.65 2.68 41.55
CA GLU A 133 -43.84 2.54 40.71
C GLU A 133 -43.57 3.04 39.28
N VAL A 134 -42.95 4.22 39.14
CA VAL A 134 -42.56 4.79 37.83
C VAL A 134 -41.56 3.87 37.13
N MET A 135 -40.60 3.31 37.86
CA MET A 135 -39.66 2.33 37.31
C MET A 135 -40.36 1.08 36.80
N ILE A 136 -41.31 0.53 37.54
CA ILE A 136 -42.08 -0.65 37.13
C ILE A 136 -42.89 -0.36 35.86
N SER A 137 -43.60 0.77 35.81
CA SER A 137 -44.38 1.17 34.64
C SER A 137 -43.50 1.39 33.40
N GLU A 138 -42.34 2.03 33.57
CA GLU A 138 -41.41 2.26 32.45
C GLU A 138 -40.79 0.95 31.93
N LEU A 139 -40.52 -0.02 32.81
CA LEU A 139 -40.08 -1.36 32.40
C LEU A 139 -41.17 -2.08 31.61
N LYS A 140 -42.42 -2.07 32.09
CA LYS A 140 -43.55 -2.70 31.39
C LYS A 140 -43.80 -2.08 30.02
N ARG A 141 -43.89 -0.75 29.96
CA ARG A 141 -44.07 0.00 28.72
C ARG A 141 -42.95 -0.28 27.71
N THR A 142 -41.70 -0.24 28.15
CA THR A 142 -40.55 -0.49 27.25
C THR A 142 -40.56 -1.93 26.73
N TYR A 143 -41.02 -2.90 27.53
CA TYR A 143 -41.17 -4.28 27.08
C TYR A 143 -42.35 -4.46 26.11
N GLU A 144 -43.48 -3.79 26.33
CA GLU A 144 -44.62 -3.81 25.39
C GLU A 144 -44.24 -3.20 24.03
N GLU A 145 -43.45 -2.13 24.03
CA GLU A 145 -43.04 -1.43 22.81
C GLU A 145 -41.97 -2.18 22.01
N HIS A 146 -41.10 -2.94 22.67
CA HIS A 146 -39.87 -3.45 22.06
C HIS A 146 -39.54 -4.92 22.33
N GLU A 147 -40.31 -5.58 23.20
CA GLU A 147 -40.12 -6.98 23.62
C GLU A 147 -38.68 -7.32 24.08
N ASP A 148 -37.95 -6.31 24.57
CA ASP A 148 -36.56 -6.41 25.04
C ASP A 148 -36.31 -5.37 26.16
N LEU A 149 -35.74 -5.86 27.27
CA LEU A 149 -35.34 -5.07 28.43
C LEU A 149 -33.88 -5.36 28.82
N SER A 150 -33.09 -5.92 27.91
CA SER A 150 -31.68 -6.17 28.12
C SER A 150 -30.93 -4.85 28.27
N THR A 151 -29.95 -4.81 29.16
CA THR A 151 -29.16 -3.58 29.39
C THR A 151 -28.44 -3.08 28.13
N THR A 152 -28.10 -4.00 27.21
CA THR A 152 -27.54 -3.69 25.90
C THR A 152 -28.56 -3.01 25.00
N PHE A 153 -29.77 -3.56 24.88
CA PHE A 153 -30.85 -2.93 24.10
C PHE A 153 -31.21 -1.54 24.66
N LEU A 154 -31.33 -1.42 25.98
CA LEU A 154 -31.58 -0.14 26.65
C LEU A 154 -30.48 0.89 26.38
N ALA A 155 -29.24 0.46 26.17
CA ALA A 155 -28.16 1.35 25.74
C ALA A 155 -28.30 1.79 24.27
N GLU A 156 -28.75 0.89 23.38
CA GLU A 156 -28.99 1.18 21.95
C GLU A 156 -30.11 2.19 21.74
N ILE A 157 -31.15 2.15 22.57
CA ILE A 157 -32.24 3.15 22.55
C ILE A 157 -32.00 4.35 23.48
N ASN A 158 -30.76 4.56 23.93
CA ASN A 158 -30.36 5.67 24.82
C ASN A 158 -31.13 5.76 26.17
N LYS A 159 -31.73 4.67 26.64
CA LYS A 159 -32.40 4.55 27.95
C LYS A 159 -31.48 4.00 29.06
N THR A 160 -30.20 4.37 29.03
CA THR A 160 -29.16 3.91 29.99
C THR A 160 -29.41 4.28 31.46
N SER A 161 -30.33 5.23 31.72
CA SER A 161 -30.73 5.59 33.08
C SER A 161 -31.59 4.53 33.77
N ILE A 162 -32.29 3.67 33.02
CA ILE A 162 -33.20 2.65 33.58
C ILE A 162 -32.43 1.67 34.48
N PRO A 163 -31.34 1.00 34.03
CA PRO A 163 -30.61 0.07 34.89
C PRO A 163 -29.95 0.74 36.10
N VAL A 164 -29.45 1.97 35.92
CA VAL A 164 -28.81 2.76 36.99
C VAL A 164 -29.81 3.10 38.09
N MET A 165 -30.99 3.57 37.70
CA MET A 165 -32.04 3.97 38.64
C MET A 165 -32.73 2.75 39.27
N ALA A 166 -32.87 1.65 38.52
CA ALA A 166 -33.39 0.39 39.04
C ALA A 166 -32.49 -0.17 40.16
N LYS A 167 -31.16 -0.11 39.97
CA LYS A 167 -30.19 -0.46 41.02
C LYS A 167 -30.35 0.44 42.26
N LYS A 168 -30.57 1.74 42.08
CA LYS A 168 -30.75 2.69 43.20
C LYS A 168 -32.06 2.45 43.96
N LEU A 169 -33.15 2.11 43.27
CA LEU A 169 -34.50 1.97 43.85
C LEU A 169 -34.78 0.57 44.41
N PHE A 170 -34.26 -0.48 43.78
CA PHE A 170 -34.56 -1.88 44.11
C PHE A 170 -33.31 -2.68 44.57
N GLY A 171 -32.16 -2.02 44.68
CA GLY A 171 -30.87 -2.64 45.03
C GLY A 171 -30.17 -3.33 43.85
N SER A 172 -30.93 -3.84 42.88
CA SER A 172 -30.40 -4.42 41.64
C SER A 172 -31.40 -4.25 40.48
N TYR A 173 -30.90 -4.36 39.25
CA TYR A 173 -31.77 -4.34 38.06
C TYR A 173 -32.67 -5.58 38.01
N GLN A 174 -32.15 -6.73 38.43
CA GLN A 174 -32.88 -7.99 38.56
C GLN A 174 -34.10 -7.84 39.47
N ASN A 175 -33.93 -7.21 40.63
CA ASN A 175 -35.02 -7.01 41.58
C ASN A 175 -36.11 -6.10 41.00
N ALA A 176 -35.74 -5.08 40.22
CA ALA A 176 -36.69 -4.23 39.52
C ALA A 176 -37.47 -4.98 38.44
N LEU A 177 -36.79 -5.86 37.68
CA LEU A 177 -37.44 -6.75 36.71
C LEU A 177 -38.43 -7.71 37.38
N THR A 178 -38.03 -8.36 38.47
CA THR A 178 -38.91 -9.22 39.27
C THR A 178 -40.11 -8.45 39.81
N ALA A 179 -39.89 -7.24 40.35
CA ALA A 179 -40.97 -6.39 40.86
C ALA A 179 -41.93 -5.92 39.74
N ALA A 180 -41.44 -5.80 38.51
CA ALA A 180 -42.25 -5.50 37.34
C ALA A 180 -42.96 -6.72 36.73
N GLY A 181 -42.76 -7.93 37.29
CA GLY A 181 -43.39 -9.17 36.85
C GLY A 181 -42.61 -9.91 35.76
N PHE A 182 -41.36 -9.55 35.51
CA PHE A 182 -40.50 -10.20 34.53
C PHE A 182 -39.56 -11.20 35.19
N ASN A 183 -39.27 -12.31 34.51
CA ASN A 183 -38.22 -13.23 34.92
C ASN A 183 -36.84 -12.66 34.51
N PRO A 184 -35.96 -12.26 35.46
CA PRO A 184 -34.68 -11.65 35.11
C PRO A 184 -33.79 -12.56 34.26
N ASN A 185 -33.92 -13.88 34.42
CA ASN A 185 -33.17 -14.84 33.62
C ASN A 185 -33.67 -14.89 32.18
N GLU A 186 -34.96 -14.67 31.91
CA GLU A 186 -35.48 -14.66 30.53
C GLU A 186 -35.16 -13.32 29.84
N ILE A 187 -35.33 -12.21 30.56
CA ILE A 187 -35.02 -10.86 30.06
C ILE A 187 -33.51 -10.65 29.82
N GLN A 188 -32.65 -11.14 30.72
CA GLN A 188 -31.20 -11.05 30.53
C GLN A 188 -30.67 -12.09 29.53
N ARG A 189 -31.45 -13.14 29.22
CA ARG A 189 -31.09 -14.20 28.27
C ARG A 189 -31.72 -14.07 26.88
N LYS A 190 -32.06 -12.88 26.38
CA LYS A 190 -31.83 -12.60 24.95
C LYS A 190 -30.34 -12.36 24.73
N LYS A 191 -29.56 -13.40 25.00
CA LYS A 191 -28.11 -13.47 24.78
C LYS A 191 -27.88 -13.63 23.28
N SER A 192 -28.31 -12.66 22.46
CA SER A 192 -28.15 -12.63 21.00
C SER A 192 -28.15 -14.03 20.39
N ILE A 193 -29.29 -14.74 20.43
CA ILE A 193 -29.42 -16.00 19.71
C ILE A 193 -29.61 -15.61 18.25
N TRP A 194 -28.54 -15.18 17.59
CA TRP A 194 -28.51 -15.27 16.16
C TRP A 194 -28.50 -16.77 15.86
N SER A 195 -29.51 -17.24 15.14
CA SER A 195 -29.52 -18.57 14.56
C SER A 195 -28.28 -18.74 13.68
N GLU A 196 -27.88 -19.99 13.45
CA GLU A 196 -26.73 -20.27 12.58
C GLU A 196 -26.91 -19.64 11.20
N GLN A 197 -28.15 -19.62 10.71
CA GLN A 197 -28.54 -19.03 9.44
C GLN A 197 -28.40 -17.50 9.44
N GLU A 198 -28.92 -16.81 10.47
CA GLU A 198 -28.77 -15.35 10.58
C GLU A 198 -27.31 -14.91 10.71
N ILE A 199 -26.48 -15.69 11.42
CA ILE A 199 -25.03 -15.41 11.49
C ILE A 199 -24.41 -15.51 10.10
N LYS A 200 -24.74 -16.56 9.34
CA LYS A 200 -24.22 -16.76 7.98
C LYS A 200 -24.68 -15.67 7.02
N GLU A 201 -25.96 -15.33 7.02
CA GLU A 201 -26.53 -14.27 6.17
C GLU A 201 -25.86 -12.92 6.46
N LYS A 202 -25.70 -12.56 7.74
CA LYS A 202 -25.04 -11.31 8.12
C LYS A 202 -23.55 -11.28 7.81
N LEU A 203 -22.87 -12.43 7.82
CA LEU A 203 -21.48 -12.53 7.34
C LEU A 203 -21.39 -12.30 5.84
N LEU A 204 -22.31 -12.87 5.05
CA LEU A 204 -22.34 -12.71 3.59
C LEU A 204 -22.74 -11.29 3.17
N GLU A 205 -23.77 -10.70 3.79
CA GLU A 205 -24.15 -9.29 3.54
C GLU A 205 -23.00 -8.33 3.84
N ALA A 206 -22.26 -8.57 4.93
CA ALA A 206 -21.11 -7.75 5.29
C ALA A 206 -19.94 -7.98 4.33
N TYR A 207 -19.76 -9.20 3.81
CA TYR A 207 -18.77 -9.49 2.79
C TYR A 207 -19.07 -8.79 1.46
N GLU A 208 -20.31 -8.83 0.99
CA GLU A 208 -20.75 -8.13 -0.23
C GLU A 208 -20.51 -6.61 -0.15
N ARG A 209 -20.66 -6.03 1.05
CA ARG A 209 -20.46 -4.59 1.25
C ARG A 209 -18.99 -4.19 1.38
N GLU A 210 -18.18 -5.01 2.04
CA GLU A 210 -16.82 -4.64 2.43
C GLU A 210 -15.73 -5.31 1.58
N GLY A 211 -16.10 -6.31 0.77
CA GLY A 211 -15.19 -7.07 -0.09
C GLY A 211 -14.18 -7.95 0.66
N THR A 212 -14.33 -8.12 1.98
CA THR A 212 -13.42 -8.91 2.82
C THR A 212 -14.12 -9.44 4.06
N LEU A 213 -13.67 -10.58 4.59
CA LEU A 213 -14.10 -11.16 5.88
C LEU A 213 -13.06 -10.95 7.00
N SER A 214 -12.13 -10.03 6.81
CA SER A 214 -11.06 -9.72 7.76
C SER A 214 -11.60 -9.33 9.15
N GLN A 215 -11.12 -10.01 10.20
CA GLN A 215 -11.52 -9.72 11.59
C GLN A 215 -11.25 -8.25 11.96
N LYS A 216 -10.24 -7.60 11.37
CA LYS A 216 -9.90 -6.20 11.64
C LYS A 216 -11.03 -5.26 11.20
N VAL A 217 -11.55 -5.46 9.99
CA VAL A 217 -12.69 -4.71 9.44
C VAL A 217 -13.95 -4.99 10.25
N PHE A 218 -14.21 -6.26 10.58
CA PHE A 218 -15.38 -6.67 11.37
C PHE A 218 -15.32 -6.22 12.82
N ARG A 219 -14.13 -6.10 13.42
CA ARG A 219 -13.99 -5.54 14.76
C ARG A 219 -14.28 -4.04 14.78
N ALA A 220 -14.02 -3.32 13.69
CA ALA A 220 -14.32 -1.89 13.59
C ALA A 220 -15.82 -1.65 13.36
N LYS A 221 -16.44 -2.38 12.42
CA LYS A 221 -17.79 -2.10 11.91
C LYS A 221 -18.87 -3.06 12.43
N TYR A 222 -18.52 -4.29 12.80
CA TYR A 222 -19.45 -5.38 13.15
C TYR A 222 -19.09 -6.05 14.48
N LYS A 223 -18.88 -5.25 15.53
CA LYS A 223 -18.42 -5.72 16.87
C LYS A 223 -19.25 -6.87 17.46
N LYS A 224 -20.57 -6.89 17.18
CA LYS A 224 -21.49 -7.94 17.66
C LYS A 224 -21.13 -9.32 17.05
N LEU A 225 -20.88 -9.38 15.74
CA LEU A 225 -20.45 -10.61 15.03
C LEU A 225 -19.12 -11.15 15.59
N VAL A 226 -18.15 -10.26 15.81
CA VAL A 226 -16.86 -10.66 16.42
C VAL A 226 -17.06 -11.18 17.84
N GLY A 227 -17.98 -10.60 18.60
CA GLY A 227 -18.34 -11.11 19.92
C GLY A 227 -18.98 -12.50 19.87
N ILE A 228 -19.83 -12.78 18.87
CA ILE A 228 -20.46 -14.10 18.68
C ILE A 228 -19.40 -15.15 18.35
N SER A 229 -18.44 -14.82 17.48
CA SER A 229 -17.40 -15.76 17.08
C SER A 229 -16.61 -16.29 18.27
N HIS A 230 -16.22 -15.42 19.21
CA HIS A 230 -15.47 -15.81 20.41
C HIS A 230 -16.31 -16.62 21.39
N ARG A 231 -17.61 -16.32 21.52
CA ARG A 231 -18.49 -16.98 22.52
C ARG A 231 -19.06 -18.32 22.05
N LYS A 232 -19.42 -18.45 20.77
CA LYS A 232 -20.12 -19.63 20.23
C LYS A 232 -19.19 -20.58 19.48
N TYR A 233 -18.19 -20.03 18.81
CA TYR A 233 -17.30 -20.79 17.93
C TYR A 233 -15.85 -20.80 18.41
N ASN A 234 -15.56 -20.24 19.60
CA ASN A 234 -14.21 -20.17 20.16
C ASN A 234 -13.19 -19.43 19.26
N GLY A 235 -13.64 -18.42 18.51
CA GLY A 235 -12.79 -17.57 17.69
C GLY A 235 -13.39 -17.20 16.34
N TRP A 236 -12.88 -16.13 15.72
CA TRP A 236 -13.32 -15.64 14.40
C TRP A 236 -13.08 -16.66 13.30
N PHE A 237 -11.87 -17.23 13.27
CA PHE A 237 -11.49 -18.28 12.33
C PHE A 237 -12.40 -19.50 12.39
N ASN A 238 -12.64 -20.02 13.59
CA ASN A 238 -13.50 -21.20 13.79
C ASN A 238 -14.95 -20.95 13.37
N MET A 239 -15.48 -19.73 13.58
CA MET A 239 -16.81 -19.36 13.10
C MET A 239 -16.88 -19.40 11.57
N LEU A 240 -15.87 -18.85 10.89
CA LEU A 240 -15.81 -18.83 9.43
C LEU A 240 -15.64 -20.25 8.85
N LYS A 241 -14.75 -21.05 9.44
CA LYS A 241 -14.56 -22.47 9.12
C LYS A 241 -15.86 -23.26 9.30
N HIS A 242 -16.60 -23.04 10.40
CA HIS A 242 -17.89 -23.68 10.65
C HIS A 242 -18.91 -23.41 9.54
N PHE A 243 -18.90 -22.20 8.97
CA PHE A 243 -19.80 -21.83 7.86
C PHE A 243 -19.24 -22.13 6.46
N GLY A 244 -18.05 -22.74 6.36
CA GLY A 244 -17.37 -23.00 5.08
C GLY A 244 -16.91 -21.73 4.37
N LEU A 245 -16.69 -20.65 5.12
CA LEU A 245 -16.23 -19.36 4.60
C LEU A 245 -14.70 -19.28 4.78
N SER A 246 -13.94 -19.15 3.71
CA SER A 246 -12.50 -18.86 3.81
C SER A 246 -12.29 -17.37 4.05
N THR A 247 -11.56 -17.03 5.10
CA THR A 247 -10.79 -15.79 5.12
C THR A 247 -9.37 -16.13 4.77
N ASP A 248 -8.87 -15.59 3.68
CA ASP A 248 -7.47 -15.73 3.31
C ASP A 248 -6.50 -15.01 4.29
N GLU A 249 -6.89 -14.67 5.53
CA GLU A 249 -6.08 -13.80 6.41
C GLU A 249 -6.13 -13.96 7.95
N VAL A 250 -6.78 -14.94 8.62
CA VAL A 250 -6.75 -14.94 10.12
C VAL A 250 -6.50 -16.29 10.80
N LYS A 251 -5.20 -16.53 11.07
CA LYS A 251 -4.63 -17.25 12.22
C LYS A 251 -5.07 -18.70 12.45
N THR A 252 -4.62 -19.60 11.59
CA THR A 252 -4.19 -20.93 12.03
C THR A 252 -2.96 -20.76 12.93
N GLN A 253 -2.98 -21.37 14.12
CA GLN A 253 -1.73 -21.67 14.79
C GLN A 253 -1.07 -22.75 13.93
N TRP A 254 -0.07 -22.36 13.16
CA TRP A 254 0.78 -23.23 12.37
C TRP A 254 1.59 -24.15 13.30
N ARG A 255 0.93 -25.19 13.82
CA ARG A 255 1.52 -26.17 14.74
C ARG A 255 2.06 -27.40 14.02
N ASP A 256 1.71 -27.55 12.76
CA ASP A 256 1.93 -28.74 11.93
C ASP A 256 2.83 -28.36 10.75
N ASP A 257 3.94 -29.07 10.57
CA ASP A 257 4.94 -28.76 9.55
C ASP A 257 4.36 -29.01 8.16
N GLU A 258 3.60 -30.09 7.99
CA GLU A 258 2.93 -30.47 6.76
C GLU A 258 1.92 -29.41 6.29
N GLN A 259 1.14 -28.82 7.20
CA GLN A 259 0.21 -27.72 6.87
C GLN A 259 0.94 -26.44 6.43
N ILE A 260 2.12 -26.17 7.01
CA ILE A 260 2.94 -25.01 6.61
C ILE A 260 3.42 -25.21 5.17
N LEU A 261 3.89 -26.41 4.82
CA LEU A 261 4.37 -26.74 3.48
C LEU A 261 3.23 -26.75 2.46
N GLU A 262 2.06 -27.31 2.79
CA GLU A 262 0.88 -27.31 1.92
C GLU A 262 0.42 -25.88 1.60
N GLU A 263 0.39 -24.99 2.60
CA GLU A 263 0.04 -23.58 2.40
C GLU A 263 1.06 -22.86 1.50
N ILE A 264 2.35 -23.10 1.70
CA ILE A 264 3.42 -22.54 0.85
C ILE A 264 3.21 -22.94 -0.62
N LEU A 265 2.87 -24.20 -0.87
CA LEU A 265 2.58 -24.71 -2.21
C LEU A 265 1.28 -24.14 -2.80
N LEU A 266 0.24 -23.94 -1.98
CA LEU A 266 -1.00 -23.27 -2.40
C LEU A 266 -0.76 -21.82 -2.80
N LEU A 267 0.05 -21.09 -2.03
CA LEU A 267 0.46 -19.73 -2.36
C LEU A 267 1.24 -19.70 -3.69
N LYS A 268 2.13 -20.68 -3.92
CA LYS A 268 2.82 -20.80 -5.21
C LYS A 268 1.85 -21.03 -6.37
N ASN A 269 0.94 -21.99 -6.22
CA ASN A 269 -0.01 -22.40 -7.25
C ASN A 269 -1.06 -21.32 -7.57
N SER A 270 -1.38 -20.45 -6.62
CA SER A 270 -2.25 -19.28 -6.83
C SER A 270 -1.53 -18.12 -7.54
N GLY A 271 -0.23 -18.24 -7.83
CA GLY A 271 0.59 -17.19 -8.43
C GLY A 271 1.01 -16.11 -7.44
N THR A 272 0.88 -16.36 -6.13
CA THR A 272 1.35 -15.43 -5.09
C THR A 272 2.87 -15.41 -5.09
N ILE A 273 3.45 -14.21 -5.09
CA ILE A 273 4.91 -14.06 -5.04
C ILE A 273 5.39 -14.42 -3.62
N LEU A 274 6.24 -15.43 -3.47
CA LEU A 274 6.61 -16.01 -2.18
C LEU A 274 7.69 -15.20 -1.41
N SER A 275 7.67 -13.88 -1.55
CA SER A 275 8.49 -12.97 -0.75
C SER A 275 7.81 -12.62 0.58
N HIS A 276 8.58 -12.35 1.64
CA HIS A 276 8.04 -11.96 2.96
C HIS A 276 7.05 -10.77 2.93
N ALA A 277 7.12 -9.93 1.89
CA ALA A 277 6.27 -8.75 1.72
C ALA A 277 4.91 -9.08 1.07
N HIS A 278 4.77 -10.24 0.45
CA HIS A 278 3.61 -10.62 -0.36
C HIS A 278 2.93 -11.89 0.13
N VAL A 279 3.60 -12.69 0.96
CA VAL A 279 2.96 -13.78 1.70
C VAL A 279 2.33 -13.27 3.00
N PRO A 280 1.27 -13.91 3.51
CA PRO A 280 0.72 -13.57 4.80
C PRO A 280 1.79 -13.63 5.90
N ASN A 281 1.97 -12.54 6.65
CA ASN A 281 3.00 -12.47 7.71
C ASN A 281 2.85 -13.59 8.77
N SER A 282 1.65 -14.15 8.92
CA SER A 282 1.40 -15.30 9.78
C SER A 282 2.08 -16.60 9.31
N ILE A 283 2.07 -16.92 8.01
CA ILE A 283 2.73 -18.11 7.48
C ILE A 283 4.24 -17.90 7.48
N TYR A 284 4.70 -16.70 7.10
CA TYR A 284 6.12 -16.33 7.11
C TYR A 284 6.77 -16.52 8.49
N LEU A 285 6.15 -15.96 9.54
CA LEU A 285 6.67 -16.08 10.91
C LEU A 285 6.56 -17.50 11.47
N ALA A 286 5.58 -18.28 11.03
CA ALA A 286 5.43 -19.66 11.46
C ALA A 286 6.47 -20.59 10.84
N ALA A 287 6.60 -20.53 9.52
CA ALA A 287 7.62 -21.22 8.76
C ALA A 287 9.02 -20.89 9.30
N SER A 288 9.32 -19.60 9.51
CA SER A 288 10.60 -19.17 10.07
C SER A 288 10.86 -19.71 11.48
N ARG A 289 9.83 -19.86 12.32
CA ARG A 289 10.00 -20.41 13.69
C ARG A 289 10.19 -21.92 13.70
N ARG A 290 9.56 -22.63 12.77
CA ARG A 290 9.50 -24.09 12.74
C ARG A 290 10.65 -24.72 11.96
N PHE A 291 11.03 -24.12 10.83
CA PHE A 291 12.08 -24.59 9.94
C PHE A 291 13.42 -23.86 10.14
N GLY A 292 13.43 -22.77 10.92
CA GLY A 292 14.61 -21.93 11.19
C GLY A 292 14.58 -20.59 10.44
N SER A 293 14.07 -20.61 9.21
CA SER A 293 13.93 -19.47 8.32
C SER A 293 12.87 -19.74 7.25
N TRP A 294 12.43 -18.67 6.57
CA TRP A 294 11.54 -18.80 5.41
C TRP A 294 12.20 -19.57 4.26
N ASP A 295 13.52 -19.39 4.08
CA ASP A 295 14.28 -20.07 3.03
C ASP A 295 14.30 -21.59 3.28
N GLU A 296 14.60 -22.03 4.51
CA GLU A 296 14.59 -23.46 4.88
C GLU A 296 13.19 -24.09 4.76
N ALA A 297 12.13 -23.30 4.98
CA ALA A 297 10.75 -23.74 4.77
C ALA A 297 10.39 -23.88 3.28
N LEU A 298 10.88 -22.99 2.41
CA LEU A 298 10.73 -23.11 0.96
C LEU A 298 11.50 -24.33 0.44
N GLU A 299 12.73 -24.55 0.90
CA GLU A 299 13.53 -25.74 0.55
C GLU A 299 12.83 -27.04 0.98
N SER A 300 12.26 -27.04 2.19
CA SER A 300 11.46 -28.17 2.71
C SER A 300 10.17 -28.39 1.91
N ALA A 301 9.64 -27.36 1.25
CA ALA A 301 8.52 -27.44 0.31
C ALA A 301 8.95 -27.83 -1.11
N GLY A 302 10.25 -28.06 -1.36
CA GLY A 302 10.81 -28.34 -2.68
C GLY A 302 10.91 -27.12 -3.59
N LEU A 303 10.85 -25.92 -3.02
CA LEU A 303 10.97 -24.64 -3.73
C LEU A 303 12.35 -24.02 -3.50
N SER A 304 12.88 -23.36 -4.53
CA SER A 304 14.14 -22.62 -4.45
C SER A 304 13.89 -21.22 -3.87
N PRO A 305 14.45 -20.85 -2.70
CA PRO A 305 14.18 -19.56 -2.05
C PRO A 305 14.59 -18.34 -2.87
N ASP A 306 15.60 -18.51 -3.74
CA ASP A 306 16.09 -17.44 -4.58
C ASP A 306 15.12 -17.11 -5.74
N ASP A 307 14.35 -18.09 -6.23
CA ASP A 307 13.34 -17.88 -7.28
C ASP A 307 12.14 -17.04 -6.79
N GLU A 308 11.96 -16.94 -5.48
CA GLU A 308 10.76 -16.39 -4.84
C GLU A 308 10.93 -14.97 -4.24
N ARG A 309 12.14 -14.40 -4.27
CA ARG A 309 12.42 -13.07 -3.69
C ARG A 309 12.11 -11.93 -4.66
N ILE A 310 11.33 -10.93 -4.22
CA ILE A 310 11.08 -9.67 -4.97
C ILE A 310 12.22 -8.65 -4.79
N ASN A 311 12.84 -8.63 -3.62
CA ASN A 311 13.94 -7.72 -3.33
C ASN A 311 15.21 -8.54 -3.07
N ILE A 312 15.74 -9.09 -4.15
CA ILE A 312 17.01 -9.81 -4.11
C ILE A 312 18.08 -8.75 -3.80
N SER A 313 18.73 -8.88 -2.64
CA SER A 313 19.99 -8.19 -2.39
C SER A 313 21.04 -8.81 -3.30
N TRP A 314 21.10 -8.28 -4.51
CA TRP A 314 21.99 -8.76 -5.55
C TRP A 314 23.44 -8.64 -5.09
N THR A 315 24.20 -9.68 -5.37
CA THR A 315 25.66 -9.64 -5.30
C THR A 315 26.16 -10.29 -6.58
N LYS A 316 27.40 -9.99 -7.00
CA LYS A 316 28.01 -10.67 -8.15
C LYS A 316 27.92 -12.20 -8.04
N ARG A 317 28.21 -12.74 -6.85
CA ARG A 317 28.13 -14.18 -6.57
C ARG A 317 26.72 -14.76 -6.80
N LYS A 318 25.67 -14.06 -6.35
CA LYS A 318 24.28 -14.51 -6.54
C LYS A 318 23.86 -14.47 -8.00
N MET A 319 24.26 -13.42 -8.74
CA MET A 319 23.97 -13.31 -10.17
C MET A 319 24.64 -14.45 -10.96
N ILE A 320 25.89 -14.75 -10.61
CA ILE A 320 26.66 -15.86 -11.20
C ILE A 320 25.97 -17.20 -10.95
N ALA A 321 25.68 -17.51 -9.68
CA ALA A 321 25.05 -18.78 -9.31
C ALA A 321 23.70 -19.02 -10.02
N ARG A 322 22.92 -17.94 -10.20
CA ARG A 322 21.60 -18.02 -10.84
C ARG A 322 21.69 -18.25 -12.34
N ILE A 323 22.62 -17.55 -13.01
CA ILE A 323 22.92 -17.75 -14.42
C ILE A 323 23.48 -19.17 -14.67
N GLN A 324 24.34 -19.68 -13.78
CA GLN A 324 24.82 -21.06 -13.81
C GLN A 324 23.68 -22.06 -13.69
N GLY A 325 22.76 -21.87 -12.72
CA GLY A 325 21.60 -22.74 -12.54
C GLY A 325 20.68 -22.78 -13.76
N TYR A 326 20.42 -21.64 -14.41
CA TYR A 326 19.65 -21.62 -15.66
C TYR A 326 20.38 -22.35 -16.81
N SER A 327 21.70 -22.20 -16.89
CA SER A 327 22.51 -22.91 -17.89
C SER A 327 22.49 -24.43 -17.67
N GLU A 328 22.65 -24.89 -16.43
CA GLU A 328 22.61 -26.31 -16.05
C GLU A 328 21.26 -26.96 -16.36
N GLN A 329 20.17 -26.20 -16.22
CA GLN A 329 18.81 -26.63 -16.55
C GLN A 329 18.48 -26.50 -18.06
N GLY A 330 19.44 -26.06 -18.88
CA GLY A 330 19.29 -25.96 -20.34
C GLY A 330 18.45 -24.77 -20.82
N TYR A 331 18.21 -23.76 -19.97
CA TYR A 331 17.50 -22.55 -20.38
C TYR A 331 18.34 -21.67 -21.30
N ASN A 332 17.68 -20.95 -22.20
CA ASN A 332 18.32 -19.90 -22.98
C ASN A 332 18.73 -18.74 -22.06
N ILE A 333 20.03 -18.56 -21.84
CA ILE A 333 20.59 -17.55 -20.94
C ILE A 333 20.81 -16.16 -21.58
N SER A 334 20.15 -15.89 -22.72
CA SER A 334 20.13 -14.54 -23.29
C SER A 334 19.45 -13.54 -22.37
N GLN A 335 19.85 -12.28 -22.44
CA GLN A 335 19.25 -11.23 -21.60
C GLN A 335 17.72 -11.19 -21.77
N SER A 336 17.23 -11.31 -23.01
CA SER A 336 15.79 -11.28 -23.31
C SER A 336 15.05 -12.51 -22.78
N SER A 337 15.64 -13.70 -22.91
CA SER A 337 15.06 -14.93 -22.37
C SER A 337 15.07 -14.93 -20.84
N ILE A 338 16.18 -14.53 -20.22
CA ILE A 338 16.25 -14.38 -18.76
C ILE A 338 15.29 -13.29 -18.28
N PHE A 339 15.10 -12.18 -19.01
CA PHE A 339 14.10 -11.17 -18.63
C PHE A 339 12.68 -11.72 -18.55
N SER A 340 12.31 -12.67 -19.42
CA SER A 340 10.97 -13.29 -19.40
C SER A 340 10.73 -14.27 -18.24
N ILE A 341 11.78 -14.92 -17.73
CA ILE A 341 11.68 -15.93 -16.66
C ILE A 341 12.18 -15.42 -15.30
N ASP A 342 13.05 -14.41 -15.31
CA ASP A 342 13.71 -13.80 -14.17
C ASP A 342 14.06 -12.33 -14.47
N SER A 343 12.98 -11.54 -14.57
CA SER A 343 13.06 -10.09 -14.80
C SER A 343 13.87 -9.37 -13.71
N ALA A 344 13.96 -9.92 -12.50
CA ALA A 344 14.70 -9.33 -11.39
C ALA A 344 16.21 -9.39 -11.62
N LEU A 345 16.74 -10.55 -12.05
CA LEU A 345 18.15 -10.70 -12.45
C LEU A 345 18.47 -9.82 -13.66
N ALA A 346 17.62 -9.89 -14.68
CA ALA A 346 17.78 -9.14 -15.92
C ALA A 346 17.70 -7.61 -15.74
N SER A 347 16.97 -7.13 -14.72
CA SER A 347 16.90 -5.69 -14.40
C SER A 347 18.03 -5.23 -13.48
N SER A 348 18.64 -6.14 -12.73
CA SER A 348 19.59 -5.77 -11.68
C SER A 348 21.05 -5.94 -12.08
N TYR A 349 21.36 -6.70 -13.15
CA TYR A 349 22.75 -6.95 -13.58
C TYR A 349 23.52 -5.64 -13.85
N ILE A 350 22.84 -4.60 -14.35
CA ILE A 350 23.42 -3.28 -14.65
C ILE A 350 24.09 -2.62 -13.44
N MET A 351 23.70 -3.00 -12.23
CA MET A 351 24.27 -2.48 -10.98
C MET A 351 25.69 -3.01 -10.72
N TYR A 352 26.05 -4.17 -11.30
CA TYR A 352 27.32 -4.87 -11.05
C TYR A 352 28.16 -5.11 -12.31
N TYR A 353 27.53 -5.06 -13.48
CA TYR A 353 28.13 -5.37 -14.77
C TYR A 353 27.71 -4.32 -15.80
N ARG A 354 28.67 -3.83 -16.60
CA ARG A 354 28.38 -2.86 -17.67
C ARG A 354 27.61 -3.45 -18.85
N LYS A 355 27.74 -4.76 -19.08
CA LYS A 355 27.15 -5.51 -20.19
C LYS A 355 26.79 -6.91 -19.72
N TRP A 356 25.72 -7.49 -20.28
CA TRP A 356 25.27 -8.85 -19.98
C TRP A 356 26.38 -9.89 -20.18
N ASP A 357 27.16 -9.74 -21.27
CA ASP A 357 28.36 -10.54 -21.58
C ASP A 357 29.32 -10.68 -20.39
N GLY A 358 29.48 -9.62 -19.57
CA GLY A 358 30.37 -9.64 -18.42
C GLY A 358 29.87 -10.52 -17.27
N LEU A 359 28.54 -10.60 -17.09
CA LEU A 359 27.93 -11.51 -16.13
C LEU A 359 28.07 -12.97 -16.60
N LEU A 360 27.81 -13.23 -17.88
CA LEU A 360 27.96 -14.58 -18.45
C LEU A 360 29.41 -15.07 -18.36
N LYS A 361 30.37 -14.17 -18.59
CA LYS A 361 31.80 -14.43 -18.44
C LYS A 361 32.19 -14.77 -17.00
N ASP A 362 31.80 -13.93 -16.03
CA ASP A 362 32.09 -14.20 -14.61
C ASP A 362 31.37 -15.47 -14.11
N ALA A 363 30.26 -15.85 -14.76
CA ALA A 363 29.53 -17.08 -14.47
C ALA A 363 30.11 -18.33 -15.16
N GLY A 364 31.11 -18.19 -16.04
CA GLY A 364 31.70 -19.31 -16.77
C GLY A 364 30.75 -19.97 -17.77
N VAL A 365 29.63 -19.31 -18.11
CA VAL A 365 28.60 -19.80 -19.04
C VAL A 365 28.47 -18.85 -20.21
N PHE A 366 29.59 -18.29 -20.68
CA PHE A 366 29.59 -17.41 -21.84
C PHE A 366 29.03 -18.16 -23.05
N THR A 367 27.74 -17.99 -23.30
CA THR A 367 27.09 -18.52 -24.50
C THR A 367 26.80 -17.36 -25.43
N LEU A 368 26.96 -17.62 -26.72
CA LEU A 368 26.64 -16.73 -27.82
C LEU A 368 25.13 -16.42 -27.78
N THR A 369 24.71 -15.43 -26.99
CA THR A 369 23.33 -15.26 -26.53
C THR A 369 22.43 -14.42 -27.43
N ASN A 370 22.77 -14.20 -28.69
CA ASN A 370 21.85 -13.57 -29.64
C ASN A 370 21.87 -14.33 -30.96
N THR A 371 21.21 -15.49 -31.03
CA THR A 371 21.27 -16.38 -32.20
C THR A 371 20.12 -16.24 -33.18
N ASN A 372 19.01 -15.62 -32.79
CA ASN A 372 17.85 -15.57 -33.66
C ASN A 372 18.02 -14.59 -34.84
N ASP A 373 19.14 -13.87 -34.92
CA ASP A 373 19.44 -12.87 -35.96
C ASP A 373 20.95 -12.78 -36.26
N MET A 374 21.68 -13.91 -36.24
CA MET A 374 23.13 -13.95 -36.50
C MET A 374 23.43 -14.20 -37.99
N ASP A 375 23.93 -13.16 -38.67
CA ASP A 375 24.57 -13.29 -39.98
C ASP A 375 26.07 -13.61 -39.85
N LYS A 376 26.73 -13.95 -40.97
CA LYS A 376 28.17 -14.26 -41.00
C LYS A 376 29.04 -13.11 -40.48
N THR A 377 28.61 -11.86 -40.61
CA THR A 377 29.35 -10.69 -40.11
C THR A 377 29.32 -10.66 -38.58
N LYS A 378 28.15 -10.82 -37.96
CA LYS A 378 27.98 -10.91 -36.51
C LYS A 378 28.75 -12.11 -35.95
N MET A 379 28.71 -13.26 -36.60
CA MET A 379 29.52 -14.44 -36.22
C MET A 379 31.02 -14.13 -36.24
N GLY A 380 31.51 -13.39 -37.23
CA GLY A 380 32.92 -12.98 -37.31
C GLY A 380 33.35 -12.11 -36.12
N TYR A 381 32.53 -11.13 -35.75
CA TYR A 381 32.77 -10.33 -34.54
C TYR A 381 32.76 -11.16 -33.25
N HIS A 382 31.93 -12.20 -33.18
CA HIS A 382 31.92 -13.09 -32.02
C HIS A 382 33.18 -13.96 -31.98
N PHE A 383 33.64 -14.47 -33.12
CA PHE A 383 34.90 -15.21 -33.19
C PHE A 383 36.08 -14.33 -32.76
N GLN A 384 36.12 -13.07 -33.20
CA GLN A 384 37.10 -12.10 -32.74
C GLN A 384 37.08 -11.94 -31.21
N LYS A 385 35.91 -11.81 -30.59
CA LYS A 385 35.80 -11.73 -29.13
C LYS A 385 36.28 -13.00 -28.43
N ILE A 386 35.91 -14.18 -28.92
CA ILE A 386 36.37 -15.46 -28.37
C ILE A 386 37.89 -15.56 -28.46
N MET A 387 38.47 -15.26 -29.63
CA MET A 387 39.92 -15.26 -29.82
C MET A 387 40.62 -14.31 -28.85
N ARG A 388 40.08 -13.11 -28.62
CA ARG A 388 40.61 -12.19 -27.60
C ARG A 388 40.73 -12.87 -26.24
N GLU A 389 39.66 -13.54 -25.80
CA GLU A 389 39.65 -14.21 -24.49
C GLU A 389 40.60 -15.40 -24.43
N ILE A 390 40.73 -16.16 -25.52
CA ILE A 390 41.68 -17.26 -25.64
C ILE A 390 43.12 -16.72 -25.50
N LEU A 391 43.47 -15.66 -26.24
CA LEU A 391 44.81 -15.06 -26.20
C LEU A 391 45.13 -14.47 -24.81
N GLU A 392 44.16 -13.83 -24.15
CA GLU A 392 44.29 -13.34 -22.77
C GLU A 392 44.48 -14.53 -21.79
N ALA A 393 43.70 -15.61 -21.94
CA ALA A 393 43.77 -16.79 -21.08
C ALA A 393 45.12 -17.51 -21.16
N ILE A 394 45.71 -17.63 -22.35
CA ILE A 394 47.03 -18.24 -22.51
C ILE A 394 48.18 -17.34 -22.03
N GLY A 395 47.88 -16.09 -21.66
CA GLY A 395 48.85 -15.12 -21.15
C GLY A 395 49.62 -14.37 -22.25
N LEU A 396 49.08 -14.30 -23.46
CA LEU A 396 49.69 -13.54 -24.55
C LEU A 396 49.50 -12.04 -24.30
N ASN A 397 50.57 -11.26 -24.39
CA ASN A 397 50.50 -9.81 -24.33
C ASN A 397 50.29 -9.24 -25.74
N PHE A 398 49.13 -8.65 -26.01
CA PHE A 398 48.76 -8.08 -27.31
C PHE A 398 47.92 -6.82 -27.13
N LYS A 399 47.78 -6.03 -28.20
CA LYS A 399 46.87 -4.89 -28.26
C LYS A 399 45.62 -5.27 -29.06
N TYR A 400 44.46 -4.96 -28.51
CA TYR A 400 43.19 -5.01 -29.24
C TYR A 400 43.10 -3.76 -30.13
N GLU A 401 43.18 -3.94 -31.44
CA GLU A 401 43.13 -2.84 -32.39
C GLU A 401 41.78 -2.81 -33.10
N THR A 402 41.29 -1.60 -33.35
CA THR A 402 40.09 -1.40 -34.17
C THR A 402 40.42 -0.69 -35.48
N TYR A 403 41.57 0.01 -35.53
CA TYR A 403 42.05 0.76 -36.69
C TYR A 403 43.58 0.90 -36.68
N ARG A 404 44.20 0.69 -37.84
CA ARG A 404 45.58 1.03 -38.16
C ARG A 404 45.63 1.68 -39.54
N GLY A 405 45.59 3.01 -39.56
CA GLY A 405 45.35 3.78 -40.78
C GLY A 405 43.95 3.50 -41.35
N GLN A 406 43.86 3.15 -42.63
CA GLN A 406 42.61 2.75 -43.28
C GLN A 406 42.20 1.30 -43.03
N TYR A 407 43.06 0.53 -42.35
CA TYR A 407 42.88 -0.90 -42.15
C TYR A 407 42.36 -1.20 -40.74
N ARG A 408 41.67 -2.33 -40.60
CA ARG A 408 41.08 -2.78 -39.32
C ARG A 408 41.57 -4.20 -39.01
N PRO A 409 42.83 -4.35 -38.54
CA PRO A 409 43.26 -5.60 -37.92
C PRO A 409 42.49 -5.85 -36.63
N ASP A 410 42.31 -7.11 -36.24
CA ASP A 410 41.66 -7.43 -34.96
C ASP A 410 42.60 -7.24 -33.77
N PHE A 411 43.88 -7.58 -33.94
CA PHE A 411 44.89 -7.53 -32.90
C PHE A 411 46.28 -7.15 -33.44
N SER A 412 47.13 -6.61 -32.58
CA SER A 412 48.56 -6.42 -32.83
C SER A 412 49.37 -7.06 -31.72
N LEU A 413 50.29 -7.95 -32.09
CA LEU A 413 51.23 -8.54 -31.14
C LEU A 413 52.36 -7.54 -30.81
N ASN A 414 52.83 -6.82 -31.82
CA ASN A 414 53.81 -5.74 -31.73
C ASN A 414 53.67 -4.84 -32.98
N GLU A 415 54.58 -3.89 -33.17
CA GLU A 415 54.50 -2.96 -34.31
C GLU A 415 54.63 -3.64 -35.68
N SER A 416 55.32 -4.78 -35.78
CA SER A 416 55.55 -5.50 -37.04
C SER A 416 54.67 -6.73 -37.24
N THR A 417 53.96 -7.19 -36.21
CA THR A 417 53.16 -8.43 -36.25
C THR A 417 51.70 -8.16 -35.94
N VAL A 418 50.84 -8.41 -36.92
CA VAL A 418 49.38 -8.25 -36.84
C VAL A 418 48.70 -9.61 -36.78
N MET A 419 47.56 -9.68 -36.08
CA MET A 419 46.75 -10.89 -36.00
C MET A 419 45.28 -10.60 -36.35
N ASP A 420 44.63 -11.56 -36.99
CA ASP A 420 43.27 -11.43 -37.52
C ASP A 420 42.49 -12.76 -37.35
N ALA A 421 41.19 -12.68 -37.09
CA ALA A 421 40.33 -13.83 -36.84
C ALA A 421 39.33 -14.05 -37.98
N LYS A 422 39.33 -15.24 -38.59
CA LYS A 422 38.46 -15.62 -39.71
C LYS A 422 37.56 -16.81 -39.36
N LEU A 423 36.31 -16.76 -39.81
CA LEU A 423 35.35 -17.86 -39.59
C LEU A 423 35.69 -19.15 -40.35
N SER A 424 36.60 -19.11 -41.31
CA SER A 424 37.02 -20.30 -42.04
C SER A 424 38.37 -20.12 -42.71
N SER A 425 39.04 -21.25 -42.93
CA SER A 425 40.33 -21.33 -43.59
C SER A 425 40.26 -20.78 -45.04
N TRP A 426 39.21 -21.07 -45.81
CA TRP A 426 39.04 -20.54 -47.17
C TRP A 426 38.73 -19.03 -47.24
N THR A 427 38.14 -18.43 -46.20
CA THR A 427 37.99 -16.96 -46.14
C THR A 427 39.35 -16.29 -45.92
N ALA A 428 40.23 -16.96 -45.17
CA ALA A 428 41.57 -16.49 -44.86
C ALA A 428 42.50 -16.46 -46.10
N LEU A 429 42.20 -17.26 -47.12
CA LEU A 429 42.96 -17.36 -48.38
C LEU A 429 42.58 -16.34 -49.46
N SER A 430 41.69 -15.37 -49.17
CA SER A 430 41.32 -14.38 -50.18
C SER A 430 42.51 -13.46 -50.52
N ASP A 431 42.97 -13.48 -51.79
CA ASP A 431 44.12 -12.71 -52.28
C ASP A 431 44.07 -11.21 -51.95
N GLY A 432 42.87 -10.63 -51.93
CA GLY A 432 42.66 -9.23 -51.55
C GLY A 432 42.96 -8.94 -50.07
N THR A 433 42.79 -9.93 -49.19
CA THR A 433 43.07 -9.81 -47.76
C THR A 433 44.57 -9.81 -47.51
N LEU A 434 45.33 -10.72 -48.12
CA LEU A 434 46.78 -10.82 -47.89
C LEU A 434 47.53 -9.57 -48.39
N ARG A 435 47.16 -9.04 -49.56
CA ARG A 435 47.77 -7.81 -50.11
C ARG A 435 47.58 -6.60 -49.19
N LYS A 436 46.40 -6.46 -48.61
CA LYS A 436 46.05 -5.37 -47.68
C LYS A 436 46.95 -5.36 -46.44
N TYR A 437 47.25 -6.53 -45.87
CA TYR A 437 48.06 -6.62 -44.65
C TYR A 437 49.55 -6.45 -44.90
N ASN A 438 50.04 -6.76 -46.10
CA ASN A 438 51.44 -6.58 -46.47
C ASN A 438 51.91 -5.11 -46.41
N GLU A 439 50.97 -4.15 -46.36
CA GLU A 439 51.27 -2.71 -46.22
C GLU A 439 51.40 -2.24 -44.77
N ILE A 440 50.99 -3.05 -43.77
CA ILE A 440 50.90 -2.62 -42.37
C ILE A 440 51.63 -3.50 -41.36
N CYS A 441 52.15 -4.64 -41.79
CA CYS A 441 52.93 -5.54 -40.94
C CYS A 441 53.94 -6.32 -41.76
N ASP A 442 55.01 -6.75 -41.11
CA ASP A 442 56.01 -7.68 -41.69
C ASP A 442 55.55 -9.13 -41.54
N LYS A 443 54.70 -9.40 -40.53
CA LYS A 443 54.15 -10.73 -40.26
C LYS A 443 52.66 -10.67 -39.93
N LEU A 444 51.90 -11.55 -40.55
CA LEU A 444 50.47 -11.73 -40.34
C LEU A 444 50.19 -13.10 -39.71
N ILE A 445 49.37 -13.13 -38.66
CA ILE A 445 48.85 -14.37 -38.08
C ILE A 445 47.34 -14.38 -38.29
N ILE A 446 46.82 -15.41 -38.96
CA ILE A 446 45.38 -15.58 -39.14
C ILE A 446 44.91 -16.77 -38.32
N PHE A 447 44.10 -16.49 -37.31
CA PHE A 447 43.35 -17.50 -36.58
C PHE A 447 42.11 -17.87 -37.38
N TYR A 448 41.81 -19.16 -37.50
CA TYR A 448 40.60 -19.59 -38.19
C TYR A 448 39.76 -20.59 -37.40
N LEU A 449 38.44 -20.42 -37.47
CA LEU A 449 37.48 -21.18 -36.67
C LEU A 449 37.28 -22.62 -37.16
N ARG A 450 37.34 -22.86 -38.47
CA ARG A 450 37.15 -24.19 -39.09
C ARG A 450 37.78 -24.28 -40.48
N GLY A 451 37.92 -25.50 -40.96
CA GLY A 451 38.39 -25.82 -42.31
C GLY A 451 39.72 -26.56 -42.28
N ASN A 452 40.19 -26.93 -43.47
CA ASN A 452 41.44 -27.70 -43.60
C ASN A 452 42.65 -26.86 -43.21
N GLU A 453 43.70 -27.53 -42.75
CA GLU A 453 45.00 -26.95 -42.47
C GLU A 453 45.54 -26.21 -43.70
N ILE A 454 46.02 -24.98 -43.50
CA ILE A 454 46.59 -24.14 -44.55
C ILE A 454 48.07 -23.93 -44.25
N LYS A 455 48.90 -24.24 -45.24
CA LYS A 455 50.32 -23.87 -45.18
C LYS A 455 50.46 -22.36 -45.37
N GLY A 456 51.08 -21.72 -44.38
CA GLY A 456 51.53 -20.34 -44.47
C GLY A 456 52.75 -20.15 -45.37
N ASN A 457 53.29 -18.94 -45.35
CA ASN A 457 54.58 -18.59 -45.95
C ASN A 457 55.35 -17.65 -44.99
N ASP A 458 56.46 -17.07 -45.46
CA ASP A 458 57.30 -16.20 -44.63
C ASP A 458 56.55 -14.98 -44.08
N PHE A 459 55.51 -14.51 -44.78
CA PHE A 459 54.69 -13.37 -44.40
C PHE A 459 53.49 -13.77 -43.53
N VAL A 460 52.75 -14.85 -43.87
CA VAL A 460 51.50 -15.22 -43.19
C VAL A 460 51.57 -16.61 -42.54
N THR A 461 51.13 -16.70 -41.28
CA THR A 461 50.93 -17.96 -40.55
C THR A 461 49.43 -18.17 -40.31
N PHE A 462 48.90 -19.35 -40.60
CA PHE A 462 47.52 -19.72 -40.30
C PHE A 462 47.52 -20.64 -39.08
N ILE A 463 46.65 -20.37 -38.11
CA ILE A 463 46.57 -21.14 -36.86
C ILE A 463 45.10 -21.53 -36.63
N PRO A 464 44.76 -22.84 -36.62
CA PRO A 464 43.42 -23.29 -36.23
C PRO A 464 43.18 -22.95 -34.75
N VAL A 465 41.95 -22.55 -34.40
CA VAL A 465 41.61 -22.23 -32.99
C VAL A 465 41.77 -23.44 -32.06
N GLU A 466 41.68 -24.64 -32.61
CA GLU A 466 41.84 -25.92 -31.93
C GLU A 466 43.25 -26.10 -31.33
N ASP A 467 44.28 -25.45 -31.89
CA ASP A 467 45.65 -25.50 -31.37
C ASP A 467 45.75 -24.94 -29.93
N PHE A 468 44.77 -24.14 -29.52
CA PHE A 468 44.71 -23.60 -28.16
C PHE A 468 44.01 -24.51 -27.15
N PHE A 469 43.31 -25.57 -27.58
CA PHE A 469 42.42 -26.34 -26.71
C PHE A 469 43.15 -27.00 -25.53
N ASP A 470 44.33 -27.57 -25.74
CA ASP A 470 45.08 -28.19 -24.64
C ASP A 470 45.66 -27.14 -23.67
N ALA A 471 46.03 -25.96 -24.18
CA ALA A 471 46.43 -24.82 -23.36
C ALA A 471 45.27 -24.24 -22.54
N LEU A 472 44.04 -24.30 -23.06
CA LEU A 472 42.82 -23.88 -22.37
C LEU A 472 42.40 -24.89 -21.31
N LYS A 473 42.43 -26.20 -21.63
CA LYS A 473 42.16 -27.28 -20.66
C LYS A 473 43.10 -27.22 -19.46
N SER A 474 44.41 -27.04 -19.69
CA SER A 474 45.40 -26.91 -18.61
C SER A 474 45.25 -25.65 -17.75
N ARG A 475 44.46 -24.68 -18.21
CA ARG A 475 44.13 -23.44 -17.48
C ARG A 475 42.68 -23.40 -16.99
N GLU A 476 41.99 -24.53 -16.99
CA GLU A 476 40.59 -24.66 -16.55
C GLU A 476 39.62 -23.72 -17.29
N ARG A 477 39.92 -23.39 -18.56
CA ARG A 477 39.07 -22.57 -19.44
C ARG A 477 38.33 -23.40 -20.48
N THR A 478 37.68 -24.47 -20.04
CA THR A 478 36.85 -25.33 -20.91
C THR A 478 35.62 -24.60 -21.43
N ASP A 479 35.18 -23.53 -20.75
CA ASP A 479 34.14 -22.61 -21.20
C ASP A 479 34.45 -22.04 -22.59
N LEU A 480 35.70 -21.64 -22.86
CA LEU A 480 36.09 -21.09 -24.16
C LEU A 480 36.08 -22.13 -25.29
N ILE A 481 36.33 -23.40 -24.97
CA ILE A 481 36.22 -24.50 -25.94
C ILE A 481 34.76 -24.69 -26.33
N GLU A 482 33.86 -24.69 -25.35
CA GLU A 482 32.42 -24.76 -25.59
C GLU A 482 31.92 -23.57 -26.43
N CYS A 483 32.45 -22.36 -26.20
CA CYS A 483 32.15 -21.19 -27.01
C CYS A 483 32.53 -21.38 -28.49
N VAL A 484 33.70 -21.96 -28.75
CA VAL A 484 34.20 -22.24 -30.09
C VAL A 484 33.32 -23.27 -30.79
N GLU A 485 33.02 -24.39 -30.12
CA GLU A 485 32.20 -25.46 -30.69
C GLU A 485 30.77 -24.98 -30.97
N ASN A 486 30.16 -24.23 -30.04
CA ASN A 486 28.85 -23.62 -30.23
C ASN A 486 28.84 -22.63 -31.42
N LEU A 487 29.94 -21.91 -31.68
CA LEU A 487 30.04 -21.03 -32.84
C LEU A 487 30.14 -21.81 -34.15
N LYS A 488 30.88 -22.92 -34.16
CA LYS A 488 31.00 -23.81 -35.33
C LYS A 488 29.67 -24.44 -35.71
N GLU A 489 28.92 -24.93 -34.72
CA GLU A 489 27.61 -25.54 -34.92
C GLU A 489 26.64 -24.54 -35.58
N LYS A 490 26.51 -23.34 -34.99
CA LYS A 490 25.64 -22.28 -35.50
C LYS A 490 26.02 -21.80 -36.89
N LEU A 491 27.31 -21.69 -37.18
CA LEU A 491 27.77 -21.31 -38.52
C LEU A 491 27.42 -22.39 -39.54
N SER A 492 27.38 -23.66 -39.13
CA SER A 492 26.95 -24.78 -39.98
C SER A 492 25.44 -24.78 -40.19
N GLU A 493 24.64 -24.54 -39.14
CA GLU A 493 23.18 -24.37 -39.23
C GLU A 493 22.80 -23.23 -40.20
N LEU A 494 23.46 -22.07 -40.09
CA LEU A 494 23.21 -20.91 -40.95
C LEU A 494 23.46 -21.23 -42.44
N GLU A 495 24.47 -22.04 -42.73
CA GLU A 495 24.81 -22.43 -44.10
C GLU A 495 23.91 -23.55 -44.63
N SER A 496 23.47 -24.48 -43.78
CA SER A 496 22.51 -25.52 -44.14
C SER A 496 21.09 -24.98 -44.35
N GLY A 497 20.68 -23.95 -43.61
CA GLY A 497 19.37 -23.29 -43.78
C GLY A 497 19.28 -22.34 -44.98
N ALA A 498 20.41 -22.04 -45.63
CA ALA A 498 20.49 -21.19 -46.82
C ALA A 498 20.60 -21.99 -48.13
N SER A 499 20.50 -23.32 -48.06
CA SER A 499 20.65 -24.26 -49.19
C SER A 499 19.34 -24.59 -49.88
#